data_AF-A0AAX3LIV1-F1
#
_entry.id   AF-A0AAX3LIV1-F1
#
_cell.length_a   1.000
_cell.length_b   1.000
_cell.length_c   1.000
_cell.angle_alpha   90.00
_cell.angle_beta   90.00
_cell.angle_gamma   90.00
#
_symmetry.space_group_name_H-M   'P 1'
#
loop_
_entity.id
_entity.type
_entity.pdbx_description
1 polymer ?
#
loop_
_entity_poly.entity_id
_entity_poly.type
_entity_poly.pdbx_seq_one_letter_code
_entity_poly.pdbx_strand_id
1 'polypeptide(L)'
;MPAFEWVHVQLHQQKGMISLSPPTICNSARDFLLGQGFAREHADTVAHAIAVHLNYHVPAEEHGAEAFLVTRGAICDVFGTGVSRMSQQSVKDVLAKYSRDELYSVFSATAFEHLVGTRFEVSFKAVTSGLVETIPHALDLPPFV
;
A
#
# COMPACT_ATOMS: atom_id res chain seq x y z
N MET A 1 -33.45 -3.58 10.43
CA MET A 1 -32.44 -2.65 10.99
C MET A 1 -31.07 -3.09 10.47
N PRO A 2 -30.43 -2.41 9.51
CA PRO A 2 -29.16 -2.91 8.98
C PRO A 2 -27.97 -2.00 9.30
N ALA A 3 -27.09 -2.49 10.18
CA ALA A 3 -25.69 -2.81 9.88
C ALA A 3 -24.76 -1.74 9.25
N PHE A 4 -24.88 -0.46 9.63
CA PHE A 4 -23.91 0.58 9.21
C PHE A 4 -22.95 1.07 10.30
N GLU A 5 -23.01 0.53 11.52
CA GLU A 5 -22.35 1.15 12.68
C GLU A 5 -20.96 0.57 13.04
N TRP A 6 -20.47 -0.45 12.31
CA TRP A 6 -19.23 -1.15 12.70
C TRP A 6 -18.01 -0.88 11.81
N VAL A 7 -18.14 -0.13 10.71
CA VAL A 7 -16.99 0.23 9.85
C VAL A 7 -16.27 1.49 10.35
N HIS A 8 -16.88 2.26 11.25
CA HIS A 8 -16.34 3.52 11.77
C HIS A 8 -15.27 3.38 12.87
N VAL A 9 -15.08 2.18 13.44
CA VAL A 9 -14.25 2.02 14.66
C VAL A 9 -12.79 1.62 14.37
N GLN A 10 -12.45 1.13 13.18
CA GLN A 10 -11.09 0.66 12.89
C GLN A 10 -10.11 1.77 12.42
N LEU A 11 -10.58 3.02 12.27
CA LEU A 11 -9.74 4.15 11.85
C LEU A 11 -9.13 4.93 13.01
N HIS A 12 -9.51 4.65 14.25
CA HIS A 12 -8.91 5.32 15.40
C HIS A 12 -7.65 4.59 15.90
N GLN A 13 -6.51 5.24 15.61
CA GLN A 13 -5.18 5.08 16.20
C GLN A 13 -4.25 4.00 15.63
N GLN A 14 -3.78 4.23 14.40
CA GLN A 14 -2.33 4.14 14.18
C GLN A 14 -1.77 5.56 14.25
N LYS A 15 -1.16 5.90 15.40
CA LYS A 15 -0.41 7.15 15.56
C LYS A 15 0.69 7.20 14.48
N GLY A 16 0.46 7.99 13.42
CA GLY A 16 1.48 8.29 12.41
C GLY A 16 1.65 7.28 11.27
N MET A 17 0.80 6.25 11.13
CA MET A 17 0.84 5.33 9.98
C MET A 17 -0.47 5.37 9.20
N ILE A 18 -0.40 5.92 7.98
CA ILE A 18 -1.54 5.99 7.07
C ILE A 18 -1.55 4.69 6.26
N SER A 19 -2.41 3.73 6.63
CA SER A 19 -2.69 2.61 5.72
C SER A 19 -3.22 3.19 4.39
N LEU A 20 -2.44 3.01 3.33
CA LEU A 20 -2.69 3.57 2.00
C LEU A 20 -3.42 2.59 1.07
N SER A 21 -3.61 1.34 1.48
CA SER A 21 -4.48 0.39 0.77
C SER A 21 -5.94 0.66 1.15
N PRO A 22 -6.86 0.76 0.17
CA PRO A 22 -8.28 0.78 0.46
C PRO A 22 -8.65 -0.41 1.35
N PRO A 23 -9.40 -0.22 2.45
CA PRO A 23 -9.80 -1.31 3.34
C PRO A 23 -10.51 -2.45 2.59
N THR A 24 -11.07 -2.15 1.42
CA THR A 24 -11.67 -3.12 0.50
C THR A 24 -10.68 -4.20 0.03
N ILE A 25 -9.43 -3.86 -0.29
CA ILE A 25 -8.47 -4.83 -0.88
C ILE A 25 -7.91 -5.78 0.20
N CYS A 26 -7.51 -5.27 1.36
CA CYS A 26 -7.02 -6.14 2.44
C CYS A 26 -8.13 -7.08 2.97
N ASN A 27 -9.37 -6.60 3.06
CA ASN A 27 -10.51 -7.43 3.43
C ASN A 27 -10.80 -8.51 2.37
N SER A 28 -10.74 -8.15 1.08
CA SER A 28 -10.95 -9.11 -0.01
C SER A 28 -9.91 -10.23 -0.01
N ALA A 29 -8.63 -9.90 0.21
CA ALA A 29 -7.55 -10.89 0.31
C ALA A 29 -7.76 -11.83 1.50
N ARG A 30 -8.18 -11.30 2.64
CA ARG A 30 -8.49 -12.07 3.84
C ARG A 30 -9.64 -13.06 3.60
N ASP A 31 -10.76 -12.58 3.06
CA ASP A 31 -11.95 -13.39 2.84
C ASP A 31 -11.70 -14.47 1.79
N PHE A 32 -10.91 -14.15 0.76
CA PHE A 32 -10.45 -15.15 -0.21
C PHE A 32 -9.69 -16.29 0.48
N LEU A 33 -8.68 -15.98 1.30
CA LEU A 33 -7.88 -17.00 2.00
C LEU A 33 -8.72 -17.83 2.97
N LEU A 34 -9.64 -17.20 3.71
CA LEU A 34 -10.58 -17.92 4.57
C LEU A 34 -11.46 -18.87 3.75
N GLY A 35 -11.95 -18.45 2.59
CA GLY A 35 -12.74 -19.27 1.67
C GLY A 35 -11.96 -20.45 1.06
N GLN A 36 -10.63 -20.35 0.99
CA GLN A 36 -9.74 -21.44 0.57
C GLN A 36 -9.35 -22.39 1.73
N GLY A 37 -9.83 -22.15 2.96
CA GLY A 37 -9.56 -22.99 4.12
C GLY A 37 -8.24 -22.70 4.83
N PHE A 38 -7.57 -21.58 4.54
CA PHE A 38 -6.40 -21.15 5.30
C PHE A 38 -6.79 -20.78 6.74
N ALA A 39 -5.84 -20.97 7.67
CA ALA A 39 -6.02 -20.56 9.05
C ALA A 39 -6.28 -19.05 9.14
N ARG A 40 -7.15 -18.64 10.07
CA ARG A 40 -7.50 -17.23 10.30
C ARG A 40 -6.25 -16.37 10.53
N GLU A 41 -5.33 -16.84 11.35
CA GLU A 41 -4.07 -16.16 11.63
C GLU A 41 -3.27 -15.88 10.35
N HIS A 42 -3.18 -16.86 9.44
CA HIS A 42 -2.48 -16.67 8.17
C HIS A 42 -3.18 -15.66 7.26
N ALA A 43 -4.51 -15.71 7.19
CA ALA A 43 -5.29 -14.74 6.43
C ALA A 43 -5.14 -13.32 7.00
N ASP A 44 -5.12 -13.18 8.32
CA ASP A 44 -4.92 -11.91 9.02
C ASP A 44 -3.50 -11.36 8.76
N THR A 45 -2.45 -12.19 8.77
CA THR A 45 -1.07 -11.78 8.44
C THR A 45 -0.95 -11.23 7.02
N VAL A 46 -1.51 -11.92 6.03
CA VAL A 46 -1.49 -11.47 4.63
C VAL A 46 -2.26 -10.16 4.47
N ALA A 47 -3.45 -10.07 5.06
CA ALA A 47 -4.25 -8.85 5.03
C ALA A 47 -3.53 -7.67 5.69
N HIS A 48 -2.83 -7.92 6.80
CA HIS A 48 -2.04 -6.91 7.49
C HIS A 48 -0.88 -6.41 6.61
N ALA A 49 -0.09 -7.31 6.01
CA ALA A 49 0.99 -6.94 5.11
C ALA A 49 0.49 -6.08 3.92
N ILE A 50 -0.64 -6.45 3.33
CA ILE A 50 -1.30 -5.66 2.27
C ILE A 50 -1.78 -4.31 2.81
N ALA A 51 -2.29 -4.23 4.05
CA ALA A 51 -2.79 -2.99 4.62
C ALA A 51 -1.69 -1.92 4.82
N VAL A 52 -0.44 -2.35 5.05
CA VAL A 52 0.66 -1.43 5.40
C VAL A 52 1.74 -1.30 4.32
N HIS A 53 1.68 -2.06 3.22
CA HIS A 53 2.79 -2.15 2.26
C HIS A 53 3.24 -0.86 1.57
N LEU A 54 2.38 0.17 1.54
CA LEU A 54 2.71 1.48 0.98
C LEU A 54 3.16 2.48 2.04
N ASN A 55 3.19 2.10 3.31
CA ASN A 55 3.83 2.89 4.34
C ASN A 55 5.34 2.89 4.05
N TYR A 56 5.95 4.07 3.94
CA TYR A 56 7.38 4.17 3.60
C TYR A 56 8.30 3.42 4.58
N HIS A 57 7.85 3.23 5.81
CA HIS A 57 8.55 2.50 6.84
C HIS A 57 7.57 1.64 7.66
N VAL A 58 7.88 0.35 7.79
CA VAL A 58 7.10 -0.64 8.53
C VAL A 58 8.10 -1.51 9.29
N PRO A 59 8.32 -1.30 10.61
CA PRO A 59 9.29 -2.08 11.38
C PRO A 59 8.81 -3.51 11.64
N ALA A 60 9.72 -4.49 11.49
CA ALA A 60 9.40 -5.92 11.62
C ALA A 60 8.99 -6.32 13.04
N GLU A 61 9.49 -5.62 14.07
CA GLU A 61 9.16 -5.90 15.47
C GLU A 61 7.69 -5.59 15.81
N GLU A 62 7.09 -4.64 15.10
CA GLU A 62 5.71 -4.21 15.32
C GLU A 62 4.72 -4.91 14.38
N HIS A 63 5.15 -5.21 13.15
CA HIS A 63 4.26 -5.64 12.06
C HIS A 63 4.52 -7.05 11.52
N GLY A 64 5.58 -7.71 11.99
CA GLY A 64 6.00 -9.03 11.50
C GLY A 64 6.81 -8.97 10.21
N ALA A 65 7.34 -10.14 9.83
CA ALA A 65 8.28 -10.26 8.72
C ALA A 65 7.59 -10.04 7.35
N GLU A 66 6.36 -10.52 7.18
CA GLU A 66 5.59 -10.40 5.95
C GLU A 66 5.33 -8.94 5.59
N ALA A 67 4.82 -8.16 6.54
CA ALA A 67 4.55 -6.75 6.36
C ALA A 67 5.85 -5.97 6.07
N PHE A 68 6.92 -6.25 6.81
CA PHE A 68 8.23 -5.65 6.57
C PHE A 68 8.75 -5.96 5.16
N LEU A 69 8.77 -7.24 4.76
CA LEU A 69 9.35 -7.66 3.48
C LEU A 69 8.53 -7.18 2.29
N VAL A 70 7.19 -7.24 2.36
CA VAL A 70 6.31 -6.75 1.28
C VAL A 70 6.49 -5.24 1.11
N THR A 71 6.56 -4.47 2.20
CA THR A 71 6.84 -3.03 2.16
C THR A 71 8.20 -2.75 1.53
N ARG A 72 9.26 -3.42 1.99
CA ARG A 72 10.63 -3.24 1.47
C ARG A 72 10.74 -3.63 0.00
N GLY A 73 10.06 -4.69 -0.42
CA GLY A 73 9.97 -5.11 -1.81
C GLY A 73 9.29 -4.06 -2.68
N ALA A 74 8.10 -3.60 -2.29
CA ALA A 74 7.35 -2.58 -3.02
C ALA A 74 8.14 -1.26 -3.17
N ILE A 75 8.78 -0.79 -2.10
CA ILE A 75 9.60 0.44 -2.15
C ILE A 75 10.89 0.21 -2.96
N CYS A 76 11.51 -0.97 -2.86
CA CYS A 76 12.66 -1.32 -3.71
C CYS A 76 12.29 -1.33 -5.19
N ASP A 77 11.10 -1.84 -5.53
CA ASP A 77 10.64 -1.85 -6.91
C ASP A 77 10.31 -0.45 -7.42
N VAL A 78 9.61 0.39 -6.66
CA VAL A 78 9.25 1.73 -7.16
C VAL A 78 10.42 2.72 -7.11
N PHE A 79 11.21 2.69 -6.04
CA PHE A 79 12.21 3.73 -5.74
C PHE A 79 13.66 3.22 -5.73
N GLY A 80 13.90 1.92 -5.93
CA GLY A 80 15.25 1.34 -5.89
C GLY A 80 15.85 1.23 -4.48
N THR A 81 15.08 1.48 -3.42
CA THR A 81 15.65 1.49 -2.06
C THR A 81 16.21 0.13 -1.67
N GLY A 82 17.46 0.10 -1.23
CA GLY A 82 18.09 -1.13 -0.75
C GLY A 82 18.60 -2.07 -1.83
N VAL A 83 18.51 -1.72 -3.13
CA VAL A 83 19.06 -2.51 -4.23
C VAL A 83 20.57 -2.77 -4.07
N SER A 84 21.30 -1.82 -3.48
CA SER A 84 22.73 -1.94 -3.18
C SER A 84 23.06 -3.03 -2.16
N ARG A 85 22.07 -3.52 -1.41
CA ARG A 85 22.21 -4.63 -0.45
C ARG A 85 21.96 -5.99 -1.10
N MET A 86 21.56 -6.02 -2.37
CA MET A 86 21.25 -7.24 -3.11
C MET A 86 22.41 -7.62 -4.04
N SER A 87 22.56 -8.91 -4.31
CA SER A 87 23.55 -9.34 -5.31
C SER A 87 23.12 -8.90 -6.70
N GLN A 88 24.07 -8.45 -7.53
CA GLN A 88 23.77 -8.08 -8.92
C GLN A 88 23.18 -9.24 -9.71
N GLN A 89 23.58 -10.48 -9.40
CA GLN A 89 23.06 -11.67 -10.07
C GLN A 89 21.58 -11.88 -9.73
N SER A 90 21.20 -11.80 -8.46
CA SER A 90 19.79 -11.93 -8.04
C SER A 90 18.90 -10.87 -8.68
N VAL A 91 19.36 -9.63 -8.78
CA VAL A 91 18.62 -8.57 -9.47
C VAL A 91 18.43 -8.91 -10.95
N LYS A 92 19.50 -9.34 -11.64
CA LYS A 92 19.42 -9.75 -13.04
C LYS A 92 18.46 -10.92 -13.26
N ASP A 93 18.50 -11.94 -12.40
CA ASP A 93 17.65 -13.13 -12.50
C ASP A 93 16.17 -12.77 -12.34
N VAL A 94 15.85 -11.87 -11.40
CA VAL A 94 14.48 -11.37 -11.20
C VAL A 94 14.02 -10.57 -12.42
N LEU A 95 14.83 -9.63 -12.91
CA LEU A 95 14.47 -8.77 -14.06
C LEU A 95 14.36 -9.55 -15.38
N ALA A 96 15.15 -10.61 -15.54
CA ALA A 96 15.05 -11.50 -16.69
C ALA A 96 13.71 -12.27 -16.70
N LYS A 97 13.14 -12.55 -15.52
CA LYS A 97 11.84 -13.24 -15.39
C LYS A 97 10.65 -12.28 -15.35
N TYR A 98 10.84 -11.11 -14.77
CA TYR A 98 9.81 -10.10 -14.56
C TYR A 98 10.32 -8.74 -15.08
N SER A 99 10.08 -8.47 -16.37
CA SER A 99 10.49 -7.20 -16.99
C SER A 99 9.82 -6.00 -16.32
N ARG A 100 10.55 -4.88 -16.30
CA ARG A 100 10.12 -3.59 -15.74
C ARG A 100 10.03 -2.48 -16.79
N ASP A 101 10.09 -2.81 -18.07
CA ASP A 101 10.17 -1.82 -19.16
C ASP A 101 8.99 -0.82 -19.12
N GLU A 102 7.81 -1.29 -18.68
CA GLU A 102 6.59 -0.48 -18.55
C GLU A 102 6.32 0.02 -17.12
N LEU A 103 7.22 -0.22 -16.16
CA LEU A 103 6.95 0.16 -14.77
C LEU A 103 6.74 1.66 -14.62
N TYR A 104 7.49 2.49 -15.34
CA TYR A 104 7.36 3.94 -15.25
C TYR A 104 6.28 4.51 -16.20
N SER A 105 5.86 3.75 -17.22
CA SER A 105 4.73 4.16 -18.07
C SER A 105 3.42 4.09 -17.28
N VAL A 106 3.28 3.12 -16.37
CA VAL A 106 2.12 3.07 -15.45
C VAL A 106 2.15 4.19 -14.41
N PHE A 107 3.32 4.72 -14.00
CA PHE A 107 3.39 5.89 -13.12
C PHE A 107 3.17 7.24 -13.85
N SER A 108 2.92 7.23 -15.16
CA SER A 108 2.55 8.46 -15.87
C SER A 108 1.20 8.97 -15.38
N ALA A 109 1.06 10.30 -15.27
CA ALA A 109 -0.19 10.97 -14.87
C ALA A 109 -1.40 10.64 -15.76
N THR A 110 -1.17 9.97 -16.90
CA THR A 110 -2.19 9.50 -17.84
C THR A 110 -2.61 8.04 -17.63
N ALA A 111 -1.81 7.23 -16.94
CA ALA A 111 -2.07 5.79 -16.77
C ALA A 111 -3.00 5.50 -15.57
N PHE A 112 -3.03 6.41 -14.61
CA PHE A 112 -4.02 6.43 -13.55
C PHE A 112 -4.81 7.71 -13.74
N GLU A 113 -6.09 7.63 -14.11
CA GLU A 113 -7.04 8.74 -14.03
C GLU A 113 -7.19 9.14 -12.56
N HIS A 114 -6.16 9.77 -11.99
CA HIS A 114 -6.19 10.29 -10.64
C HIS A 114 -7.16 11.46 -10.67
N LEU A 115 -8.39 11.19 -10.21
CA LEU A 115 -9.36 12.23 -9.97
C LEU A 115 -8.72 13.30 -9.08
N VAL A 116 -8.92 14.57 -9.44
CA VAL A 116 -8.46 15.73 -8.70
C VAL A 116 -8.85 15.56 -7.22
N GLY A 117 -7.89 15.72 -6.30
CA GLY A 117 -8.11 15.54 -4.86
C GLY A 117 -7.78 14.16 -4.30
N THR A 118 -7.23 13.23 -5.09
CA THR A 118 -6.74 11.95 -4.55
C THR A 118 -5.50 12.13 -3.66
N ARG A 119 -5.30 11.19 -2.71
CA ARG A 119 -4.09 11.15 -1.87
C ARG A 119 -2.80 11.10 -2.69
N PHE A 120 -2.84 10.48 -3.88
CA PHE A 120 -1.68 10.42 -4.77
C PHE A 120 -1.23 11.82 -5.21
N GLU A 121 -2.17 12.68 -5.65
CA GLU A 121 -1.85 14.05 -6.05
C GLU A 121 -1.20 14.84 -4.89
N VAL A 122 -1.74 14.72 -3.69
CA VAL A 122 -1.23 15.43 -2.50
C VAL A 122 0.13 14.88 -2.06
N SER A 123 0.31 13.55 -2.02
CA SER A 123 1.58 12.92 -1.68
C SER A 123 2.66 13.22 -2.72
N PHE A 124 2.31 13.21 -4.02
CA PHE A 124 3.22 13.56 -5.09
C PHE A 124 3.63 15.04 -5.03
N LYS A 125 2.68 15.95 -4.76
CA LYS A 125 2.97 17.38 -4.49
C LYS A 125 3.86 17.55 -3.27
N ALA A 126 3.61 16.85 -2.16
CA ALA A 126 4.43 16.94 -0.96
C ALA A 126 5.88 16.50 -1.20
N VAL A 127 6.07 15.38 -1.92
CA VAL A 127 7.40 14.86 -2.27
C VAL A 127 8.14 15.78 -3.24
N THR A 128 7.45 16.39 -4.20
CA THR A 128 8.09 17.20 -5.26
C THR A 128 8.27 18.68 -4.92
N SER A 129 7.40 19.24 -4.08
CA SER A 129 7.43 20.66 -3.70
C SER A 129 7.96 20.93 -2.28
N GLY A 130 8.09 19.89 -1.45
CA GLY A 130 8.49 20.03 -0.04
C GLY A 130 7.43 20.68 0.86
N LEU A 131 6.25 21.00 0.33
CA LEU A 131 5.12 21.58 1.07
C LEU A 131 4.16 20.46 1.50
N VAL A 132 3.95 20.34 2.80
CA VAL A 132 2.91 19.46 3.36
C VAL A 132 1.66 20.30 3.58
N GLU A 133 0.75 20.29 2.61
CA GLU A 133 -0.60 20.81 2.83
C GLU A 133 -1.43 19.83 3.68
N THR A 134 -2.38 20.34 4.46
CA THR A 134 -3.33 19.50 5.21
C THR A 134 -4.16 18.67 4.24
N ILE A 135 -4.03 17.35 4.34
CA ILE A 135 -4.81 16.39 3.53
C ILE A 135 -6.29 16.50 3.95
N PRO A 136 -7.21 16.90 3.06
CA PRO A 136 -8.64 16.82 3.33
C PRO A 136 -9.01 15.37 3.66
N HIS A 137 -9.85 15.13 4.67
CA HIS A 137 -10.24 13.77 4.98
C HIS A 137 -10.98 13.19 3.77
N ALA A 138 -10.76 11.91 3.45
CA ALA A 138 -11.40 11.30 2.27
C ALA A 138 -12.94 11.31 2.32
N LEU A 139 -13.52 11.57 3.50
CA LEU A 139 -14.96 11.73 3.72
C LEU A 139 -15.46 13.17 3.49
N ASP A 140 -14.55 14.15 3.39
CA ASP A 140 -14.86 15.55 3.10
C ASP A 140 -14.92 15.80 1.58
N LEU A 141 -14.49 14.82 0.79
CA LEU A 141 -14.57 14.85 -0.67
C LEU A 141 -15.93 14.27 -1.12
N PRO A 142 -16.55 14.85 -2.16
CA PRO A 142 -17.78 14.29 -2.72
C PRO A 142 -17.56 12.83 -3.14
N PRO A 143 -18.57 11.95 -2.99
CA PRO A 143 -18.46 10.56 -3.43
C PRO A 143 -18.09 10.52 -4.91
N PHE A 144 -17.18 9.62 -5.26
CA PHE A 144 -16.75 9.35 -6.64
C PHE A 144 -17.99 9.20 -7.54
N VAL A 145 -18.14 10.10 -8.54
CA VAL A 145 -19.15 10.03 -9.60
C VAL A 145 -18.59 9.24 -10.77
#